data_AF-A0A1Y5EV61-F1
#
_entry.id   AF-A0A1Y5EV61-F1
#
_cell.length_a   1.000
_cell.length_b   1.000
_cell.length_c   1.000
_cell.angle_alpha   90.00
_cell.angle_beta   90.00
_cell.angle_gamma   90.00
#
_symmetry.space_group_name_H-M   'P 1'
#
loop_
_entity.id
_entity.type
_entity.pdbx_description
1 polymer ?
#
loop_
_entity_poly.entity_id
_entity_poly.type
_entity_poly.pdbx_seq_one_letter_code
_entity_poly.pdbx_strand_id
1 'polypeptide(L)'
;MSDKKRCAWAKKPLDILYHDQEWGVPLTDENRLFEFLILEGVQAGLSWSTVLQRREDYRELYDAFDPNIVAKYNSQKIDRLMQDARLIRNKLKINASVKNAISFLQIQNDFGSFSSYL
;
A
#
# COMPACT_ATOMS: atom_id res chain seq x y z
N MET A 1 33.47 -1.16 -5.15
CA MET A 1 32.03 -1.10 -5.42
C MET A 1 31.72 0.33 -5.81
N SER A 2 31.20 0.58 -7.00
CA SER A 2 30.88 1.94 -7.45
C SER A 2 29.83 2.54 -6.52
N ASP A 3 30.12 3.71 -5.97
CA ASP A 3 29.18 4.46 -5.14
C ASP A 3 28.05 4.95 -6.05
N LYS A 4 26.94 4.18 -6.11
CA LYS A 4 25.77 4.57 -6.91
C LYS A 4 25.22 5.87 -6.35
N LYS A 5 25.20 6.93 -7.16
CA LYS A 5 24.53 8.19 -6.81
C LYS A 5 23.02 7.94 -6.74
N ARG A 6 22.44 8.03 -5.55
CA ARG A 6 21.00 7.83 -5.29
C ARG A 6 20.29 9.16 -5.04
N CYS A 7 18.97 9.14 -5.10
CA CYS A 7 18.16 10.27 -4.65
C CYS A 7 18.43 10.58 -3.16
N ALA A 8 18.37 11.86 -2.80
CA ALA A 8 18.76 12.34 -1.47
C ALA A 8 17.94 11.75 -0.31
N TRP A 9 16.75 11.20 -0.59
CA TRP A 9 15.86 10.60 0.39
C TRP A 9 16.21 9.13 0.71
N ALA A 10 16.90 8.42 -0.18
CA ALA A 10 17.21 6.99 -0.03
C ALA A 10 18.45 6.77 0.86
N LYS A 11 18.27 6.91 2.19
CA LYS A 11 19.38 6.89 3.16
C LYS A 11 19.46 5.62 4.00
N LYS A 12 18.32 5.04 4.41
CA LYS A 12 18.31 3.83 5.25
C LYS A 12 18.42 2.59 4.36
N PRO A 13 18.89 1.44 4.89
CA PRO A 13 19.01 0.20 4.11
C PRO A 13 17.72 -0.21 3.39
N LEU A 14 16.56 -0.12 4.06
CA LEU A 14 15.27 -0.44 3.46
C LEU A 14 14.83 0.60 2.40
N ASP A 15 15.07 1.89 2.65
CA ASP A 15 14.77 2.95 1.68
C ASP A 15 15.64 2.80 0.43
N ILE A 16 16.90 2.39 0.59
CA ILE A 16 17.84 2.13 -0.52
C ILE A 16 17.37 0.94 -1.35
N LEU A 17 16.96 -0.15 -0.71
CA LEU A 17 16.44 -1.34 -1.40
C LEU A 17 15.20 -0.97 -2.21
N TYR A 18 14.24 -0.28 -1.58
CA TYR A 18 13.03 0.20 -2.23
C TYR A 18 13.36 1.14 -3.40
N HIS A 19 14.25 2.11 -3.20
CA HIS A 19 14.69 3.04 -4.25
C HIS A 19 15.30 2.31 -5.45
N ASP A 20 16.20 1.36 -5.19
CA ASP A 20 16.98 0.71 -6.25
C ASP A 20 16.17 -0.34 -7.03
N GLN A 21 15.08 -0.87 -6.47
CA GLN A 21 14.36 -2.03 -7.02
C GLN A 21 12.89 -1.79 -7.35
N GLU A 22 12.23 -0.83 -6.70
CA GLU A 22 10.78 -0.63 -6.83
C GLU A 22 10.41 0.80 -7.23
N TRP A 23 11.08 1.81 -6.68
CA TRP A 23 10.72 3.20 -6.92
C TRP A 23 11.05 3.63 -8.36
N GLY A 24 10.03 4.09 -9.09
CA GLY A 24 10.16 4.51 -10.49
C GLY A 24 10.30 3.36 -11.48
N VAL A 25 10.17 2.11 -11.04
CA VAL A 25 10.11 0.94 -11.93
C VAL A 25 8.66 0.75 -12.39
N PRO A 26 8.39 0.66 -13.71
CA PRO A 26 7.04 0.42 -14.22
C PRO A 26 6.42 -0.84 -13.62
N LEU A 27 5.17 -0.75 -13.21
CA LEU A 27 4.43 -1.82 -12.55
C LEU A 27 3.04 -1.96 -13.18
N THR A 28 2.70 -3.16 -13.59
CA THR A 28 1.38 -3.50 -14.17
C THR A 28 0.62 -4.54 -13.36
N ASP A 29 1.20 -5.05 -12.27
CA ASP A 29 0.53 -6.00 -11.38
C ASP A 29 -0.56 -5.29 -10.59
N GLU A 30 -1.81 -5.71 -10.79
CA GLU A 30 -3.00 -5.05 -10.24
C GLU A 30 -3.02 -5.04 -8.71
N ASN A 31 -2.64 -6.15 -8.06
CA ASN A 31 -2.62 -6.24 -6.61
C ASN A 31 -1.52 -5.38 -6.00
N ARG A 32 -0.33 -5.32 -6.61
CA ARG A 32 0.74 -4.43 -6.16
C ARG A 32 0.42 -2.97 -6.42
N LEU A 33 -0.26 -2.63 -7.52
CA LEU A 33 -0.76 -1.27 -7.75
C LEU A 33 -1.75 -0.86 -6.66
N PHE A 34 -2.68 -1.75 -6.30
CA PHE A 34 -3.60 -1.51 -5.19
C PHE A 34 -2.86 -1.40 -3.85
N GLU A 35 -1.89 -2.27 -3.56
CA GLU A 35 -1.02 -2.20 -2.38
C GLU A 35 -0.37 -0.81 -2.27
N PHE A 36 0.26 -0.32 -3.34
CA PHE A 36 0.88 1.00 -3.35
C PHE A 36 -0.15 2.12 -3.12
N LEU A 37 -1.29 2.08 -3.81
CA LEU A 37 -2.37 3.06 -3.63
C LEU A 37 -2.80 3.17 -2.15
N ILE A 38 -2.94 2.04 -1.47
CA ILE A 38 -3.31 2.03 -0.05
C ILE A 38 -2.18 2.55 0.83
N LEU A 39 -0.95 2.09 0.62
CA LEU A 39 0.21 2.47 1.44
C LEU A 39 0.54 3.97 1.32
N GLU A 40 0.38 4.57 0.15
CA GLU A 40 0.51 6.01 -0.07
C GLU A 40 -0.55 6.79 0.76
N GLY A 41 -1.80 6.32 0.78
CA GLY A 41 -2.83 6.90 1.67
C GLY A 41 -2.49 6.74 3.16
N VAL A 42 -1.88 5.62 3.54
CA VAL A 42 -1.40 5.37 4.90
C VAL A 42 -0.26 6.32 5.28
N GLN A 43 0.54 6.80 4.32
CA GLN A 43 1.65 7.72 4.57
C GLN A 43 1.22 9.08 5.11
N ALA A 44 -0.01 9.55 4.88
CA ALA A 44 -0.44 10.90 5.28
C ALA A 44 -0.09 11.24 6.74
N GLY A 45 0.80 12.22 6.95
CA GLY A 45 1.30 12.63 8.27
C GLY A 45 2.45 11.79 8.84
N LEU A 46 3.08 10.94 8.04
CA LEU A 46 4.19 10.05 8.41
C LEU A 46 5.31 10.07 7.35
N SER A 47 6.47 9.52 7.69
CA SER A 47 7.52 9.27 6.70
C SER A 47 7.24 8.00 5.89
N TRP A 48 7.63 7.97 4.61
CA TRP A 48 7.53 6.75 3.80
C TRP A 48 8.31 5.58 4.41
N SER A 49 9.49 5.84 5.00
CA SER A 49 10.25 4.82 5.73
C SER A 49 9.45 4.15 6.86
N THR A 50 8.55 4.89 7.52
CA THR A 50 7.66 4.34 8.56
C THR A 50 6.63 3.38 7.97
N VAL A 51 6.15 3.65 6.76
CA VAL A 51 5.21 2.79 6.03
C VAL A 51 5.95 1.56 5.51
N LEU A 52 7.10 1.73 4.86
CA LEU A 52 7.93 0.63 4.36
C LEU A 52 8.30 -0.37 5.46
N GLN A 53 8.65 0.11 6.66
CA GLN A 53 9.02 -0.76 7.77
C GLN A 53 7.88 -1.69 8.23
N ARG A 54 6.62 -1.30 7.99
CA ARG A 54 5.41 -2.07 8.34
C ARG A 54 4.80 -2.79 7.14
N ARG A 55 5.40 -2.70 5.96
CA ARG A 55 4.79 -3.16 4.71
C ARG A 55 4.45 -4.65 4.73
N GLU A 56 5.33 -5.48 5.28
CA GLU A 56 5.06 -6.92 5.40
C GLU A 56 3.94 -7.21 6.41
N ASP A 57 3.87 -6.48 7.52
CA ASP A 57 2.75 -6.59 8.47
C ASP A 57 1.42 -6.22 7.82
N TYR A 58 1.44 -5.16 6.99
CA TYR A 58 0.29 -4.79 6.18
C TYR A 58 -0.11 -5.92 5.23
N ARG A 59 0.83 -6.52 4.48
CA ARG A 59 0.51 -7.65 3.58
C ARG A 59 -0.14 -8.82 4.31
N GLU A 60 0.34 -9.17 5.50
CA GLU A 60 -0.25 -10.22 6.32
C GLU A 60 -1.68 -9.86 6.77
N LEU A 61 -1.87 -8.65 7.30
CA LEU A 61 -3.13 -8.24 7.94
C LEU A 61 -4.21 -7.79 6.95
N TYR A 62 -3.80 -7.30 5.78
CA TYR A 62 -4.64 -6.83 4.68
C TYR A 62 -4.93 -7.90 3.62
N ASP A 63 -4.81 -9.18 3.97
CA ASP A 63 -5.15 -10.30 3.08
C ASP A 63 -4.40 -10.19 1.73
N ALA A 64 -3.08 -9.96 1.81
CA ALA A 64 -2.17 -9.73 0.68
C ALA A 64 -2.60 -8.61 -0.27
N PHE A 65 -3.39 -7.64 0.22
CA PHE A 65 -3.96 -6.55 -0.57
C PHE A 65 -4.84 -7.05 -1.73
N ASP A 66 -5.60 -8.13 -1.56
CA ASP A 66 -6.64 -8.49 -2.54
C ASP A 66 -7.80 -7.47 -2.46
N PRO A 67 -8.05 -6.66 -3.51
CA PRO A 67 -9.11 -5.66 -3.48
C PRO A 67 -10.50 -6.29 -3.32
N ASN A 68 -10.72 -7.52 -3.78
CA ASN A 68 -11.99 -8.24 -3.62
C ASN A 68 -12.29 -8.61 -2.16
N ILE A 69 -11.24 -8.81 -1.36
CA ILE A 69 -11.35 -9.12 0.06
C ILE A 69 -11.45 -7.82 0.85
N VAL A 70 -10.57 -6.86 0.59
CA VAL A 70 -10.53 -5.58 1.31
C VAL A 70 -11.82 -4.78 1.14
N ALA A 71 -12.45 -4.82 -0.04
CA ALA A 71 -13.74 -4.17 -0.29
C ALA A 71 -14.88 -4.71 0.61
N LYS A 72 -14.72 -5.91 1.17
CA LYS A 72 -15.73 -6.57 2.02
C LYS A 72 -15.45 -6.44 3.51
N TYR A 73 -14.42 -5.69 3.91
CA TYR A 73 -14.12 -5.47 5.32
C TYR A 73 -15.29 -4.81 6.03
N ASN A 74 -15.80 -5.50 7.05
CA ASN A 74 -16.87 -5.02 7.91
C ASN A 74 -16.31 -4.36 9.17
N SER A 75 -17.20 -3.80 10.00
CA SER A 75 -16.83 -3.14 11.26
C SER A 75 -15.99 -4.05 12.18
N GLN A 76 -16.30 -5.34 12.25
CA GLN A 76 -15.56 -6.29 13.08
C GLN A 76 -14.10 -6.47 12.61
N LYS A 77 -13.86 -6.63 11.30
CA LYS A 77 -12.49 -6.69 10.76
C LYS A 77 -11.76 -5.37 11.00
N ILE A 78 -12.41 -4.23 10.77
CA ILE A 78 -11.82 -2.90 11.00
C ILE A 78 -11.43 -2.72 12.47
N ASP A 79 -12.30 -3.09 13.39
CA ASP A 79 -12.04 -2.96 14.82
C ASP A 79 -10.90 -3.90 15.27
N ARG A 80 -10.79 -5.11 14.69
CA ARG A 80 -9.63 -6.00 14.91
C ARG A 80 -8.33 -5.38 14.41
N LEU A 81 -8.32 -4.83 13.19
CA LEU A 81 -7.14 -4.15 12.64
C LEU A 81 -6.73 -2.93 13.49
N MET A 82 -7.70 -2.21 14.07
CA MET A 82 -7.44 -1.10 14.98
C MET A 82 -6.77 -1.52 16.30
N GLN A 83 -6.85 -2.80 16.70
CA GLN A 83 -6.16 -3.30 17.89
C GLN A 83 -4.74 -3.80 17.60
N ASP A 84 -4.39 -4.08 16.34
CA ASP A 84 -3.05 -4.57 15.99
C ASP A 84 -2.05 -3.41 15.91
N ALA A 85 -1.07 -3.42 16.82
CA ALA A 85 -0.05 -2.37 16.92
C ALA A 85 1.01 -2.42 15.81
N ARG A 86 1.04 -3.51 15.02
CA ARG A 86 1.89 -3.62 13.82
C ARG A 86 1.46 -2.63 12.74
N LEU A 87 0.16 -2.28 12.71
CA LEU A 87 -0.40 -1.30 11.77
C LEU A 87 -0.34 0.14 12.30
N ILE A 88 -0.48 1.09 11.37
CA ILE A 88 -0.78 2.47 11.73
C ILE A 88 -2.26 2.53 12.11
N ARG A 89 -2.53 2.49 13.42
CA ARG A 89 -3.87 2.47 14.02
C ARG A 89 -4.61 3.79 13.81
N ASN A 90 -5.21 3.95 12.63
CA ASN A 90 -6.04 5.09 12.27
C ASN A 90 -7.29 4.60 11.53
N LYS A 91 -8.45 4.74 12.18
CA LYS A 91 -9.72 4.20 11.67
C LYS A 91 -10.12 4.83 10.34
N LEU A 92 -9.80 6.11 10.12
CA LEU A 92 -10.09 6.79 8.85
C LEU A 92 -9.26 6.23 7.70
N LYS A 93 -7.97 5.92 7.92
CA LYS A 93 -7.09 5.30 6.92
C LYS A 93 -7.54 3.87 6.56
N ILE A 94 -7.96 3.08 7.55
CA ILE A 94 -8.49 1.74 7.32
C ILE A 94 -9.80 1.82 6.52
N ASN A 95 -10.73 2.69 6.91
CA ASN A 95 -11.97 2.91 6.17
C ASN A 95 -11.73 3.42 4.74
N ALA A 96 -10.74 4.29 4.54
CA ALA A 96 -10.34 4.74 3.22
C ALA A 96 -9.84 3.58 2.35
N SER A 97 -9.16 2.60 2.94
CA SER A 97 -8.70 1.40 2.22
C SER A 97 -9.87 0.59 1.65
N VAL A 98 -10.96 0.44 2.40
CA VAL A 98 -12.18 -0.24 1.94
C VAL A 98 -12.85 0.52 0.81
N LYS A 99 -12.97 1.85 0.95
CA LYS A 99 -13.52 2.70 -0.11
C LYS A 99 -12.68 2.63 -1.39
N ASN A 100 -11.35 2.68 -1.25
CA ASN A 100 -10.43 2.57 -2.38
C ASN A 100 -10.53 1.21 -3.05
N ALA A 101 -10.70 0.11 -2.30
CA ALA A 101 -10.90 -1.22 -2.88
C ALA A 101 -12.17 -1.29 -3.74
N ILE A 102 -13.28 -0.73 -3.25
CA ILE A 102 -14.55 -0.67 -4.01
C ILE A 102 -14.35 0.14 -5.29
N SER A 103 -13.74 1.32 -5.21
CA SER A 103 -13.49 2.16 -6.40
C SER A 103 -12.50 1.54 -7.38
N PHE A 104 -11.49 0.84 -6.88
CA PHE A 104 -10.50 0.12 -7.69
C PHE A 104 -11.18 -0.97 -8.52
N LEU A 105 -12.04 -1.79 -7.88
CA LEU A 105 -12.83 -2.81 -8.57
C LEU A 105 -13.82 -2.20 -9.57
N GLN A 106 -14.41 -1.05 -9.27
CA GLN A 106 -15.28 -0.33 -10.21
C GLN A 106 -14.50 0.11 -11.46
N ILE A 107 -13.29 0.65 -11.29
CA ILE A 107 -12.42 1.01 -12.42
C ILE A 107 -12.07 -0.24 -13.25
N GLN A 108 -11.74 -1.36 -12.61
CA GLN A 108 -11.48 -2.61 -13.32
C GLN A 108 -12.72 -3.09 -14.09
N ASN A 109 -13.93 -2.93 -13.53
CA ASN A 109 -15.16 -3.29 -14.21
C ASN A 109 -15.44 -2.40 -15.44
N ASP A 110 -15.21 -1.08 -15.31
CA ASP A 110 -15.60 -0.12 -16.35
C ASP A 110 -14.54 0.02 -17.46
N PHE A 111 -13.26 -0.18 -17.12
CA PHE A 111 -12.13 0.02 -18.02
C PHE A 111 -11.31 -1.26 -18.26
N GLY A 112 -11.69 -2.39 -17.66
CA GLY A 112 -11.06 -3.70 -17.81
C GLY A 112 -9.83 -3.94 -16.93
N SER A 113 -8.99 -2.91 -16.71
CA SER A 113 -7.76 -3.01 -15.90
C SER A 113 -7.46 -1.67 -15.23
N PHE A 114 -7.04 -1.71 -13.97
CA PHE A 114 -6.60 -0.48 -13.28
C PHE A 114 -5.26 -0.02 -13.84
N SER A 115 -4.35 -0.93 -14.17
CA SER A 115 -3.06 -0.59 -14.80
C SER A 115 -3.22 0.11 -16.14
N SER A 116 -4.23 -0.24 -16.94
CA SER A 116 -4.48 0.38 -18.25
C SER A 116 -5.22 1.72 -18.15
N TYR A 117 -5.88 1.96 -17.01
CA TYR A 117 -6.58 3.21 -16.72
C TYR A 117 -5.64 4.33 -16.26
N LEU A 118 -4.55 4.00 -15.55
CA LEU A 118 -3.51 4.95 -15.13
C LEU A 118 -2.70 5.50 -16.32
#